data_AF-A0A5J5C1L6-F1
#
_entry.id   AF-A0A5J5C1L6-F1
#
_cell.length_a   1.000
_cell.length_b   1.000
_cell.length_c   1.000
_cell.angle_alpha   90.00
_cell.angle_beta   90.00
_cell.angle_gamma   90.00
#
_symmetry.space_group_name_H-M   'P 1'
#
loop_
_entity.id
_entity.type
_entity.pdbx_description
1 polymer ?
#
loop_
_entity_poly.entity_id
_entity_poly.type
_entity_poly.pdbx_seq_one_letter_code
_entity_poly.pdbx_strand_id
1 'polypeptide(L)' 'MSTECQGKSSWPELVGEKGEIAAATIEKENPLVNTEIVLKGSFVTADFRCDRVRVWVDKNGIVYTTPVIG' A
#
# COMPACT_ATOMS: atom_id res chain seq x y z
N MET A 1 -3.73 8.04 -23.54
CA MET A 1 -2.71 7.07 -23.10
C MET A 1 -3.16 6.56 -21.76
N SER A 2 -3.57 5.30 -21.66
CA SER A 2 -3.92 4.68 -20.38
C SER A 2 -2.72 4.83 -19.44
N THR A 3 -2.93 5.47 -18.28
CA THR A 3 -1.91 5.60 -17.24
C THR A 3 -1.79 4.24 -16.54
N GLU A 4 -1.20 3.26 -17.22
CA GLU A 4 -0.82 2.01 -16.57
C GLU A 4 0.29 2.33 -15.59
N CYS A 5 -0.02 2.26 -14.29
CA CYS A 5 0.99 2.40 -13.25
C CYS A 5 2.07 1.33 -13.48
N GLN A 6 3.33 1.74 -13.48
CA GLN A 6 4.45 0.86 -13.80
C GLN A 6 4.83 -0.01 -12.59
N GLY A 7 5.25 -1.25 -12.88
CA GLY A 7 5.69 -2.21 -11.87
C GLY A 7 4.53 -3.00 -11.25
N LYS A 8 4.82 -3.66 -10.13
CA LYS A 8 3.81 -4.42 -9.37
C LYS A 8 2.82 -3.44 -8.74
N SER A 9 1.53 -3.75 -8.81
CA SER A 9 0.44 -2.85 -8.40
C SER A 9 -0.41 -3.35 -7.24
N SER A 10 -0.18 -4.59 -6.78
CA SER A 10 -0.92 -5.21 -5.68
C SER A 10 -0.05 -6.23 -4.94
N TRP A 11 -0.26 -6.34 -3.62
CA TRP A 11 0.53 -7.21 -2.74
C TRP A 11 -0.34 -8.08 -1.81
N PRO A 12 -1.11 -9.06 -2.35
CA PRO A 12 -1.99 -9.91 -1.54
C PRO A 12 -1.23 -10.72 -0.47
N GLU A 13 0.03 -11.04 -0.69
CA GLU A 13 0.88 -11.80 0.22
C GLU A 13 1.25 -11.04 1.51
N LEU A 14 1.07 -9.72 1.54
CA LEU A 14 1.39 -8.88 2.70
C LEU A 14 0.22 -8.77 3.70
N VAL A 15 -0.93 -9.36 3.40
CA VAL A 15 -2.05 -9.41 4.34
C VAL A 15 -1.68 -10.32 5.51
N GLY A 16 -1.77 -9.79 6.73
CA GLY A 16 -1.32 -10.47 7.95
C GLY A 16 0.10 -10.10 8.40
N GLU A 17 0.87 -9.38 7.59
CA GLU A 17 2.18 -8.89 7.97
C GLU A 17 2.11 -7.59 8.78
N LYS A 18 3.23 -7.22 9.43
CA LYS A 18 3.36 -5.91 10.08
C LYS A 18 3.40 -4.80 9.02
N GLY A 19 2.70 -3.69 9.27
CA GLY A 19 2.64 -2.56 8.35
C GLY A 19 4.00 -2.03 7.90
N GLU A 20 4.97 -1.95 8.81
CA GLU A 20 6.34 -1.50 8.49
C GLU A 20 7.07 -2.48 7.55
N ILE A 21 6.89 -3.78 7.76
CA ILE A 21 7.48 -4.83 6.91
C ILE A 21 6.82 -4.80 5.53
N ALA A 22 5.50 -4.62 5.49
CA ALA A 22 4.76 -4.51 4.25
C ALA A 22 5.19 -3.27 3.45
N ALA A 23 5.31 -2.11 4.11
CA ALA A 23 5.79 -0.86 3.52
C ALA A 23 7.19 -1.04 2.88
N ALA A 24 8.15 -1.55 3.65
CA ALA A 24 9.49 -1.79 3.15
C ALA A 24 9.54 -2.81 1.99
N THR A 25 8.69 -3.84 2.02
CA THR A 25 8.60 -4.83 0.93
C THR A 25 8.06 -4.20 -0.34
N ILE A 26 7.03 -3.36 -0.24
CA ILE A 26 6.41 -2.68 -1.39
C ILE A 26 7.42 -1.74 -2.06
N GLU A 27 8.09 -0.87 -1.30
CA GLU A 27 9.07 0.08 -1.86
C GLU A 27 10.27 -0.64 -2.49
N LYS A 28 10.62 -1.81 -1.97
CA LYS A 28 11.66 -2.66 -2.54
C LYS A 28 11.23 -3.32 -3.85
N GLU A 29 9.98 -3.79 -3.93
CA GLU A 29 9.46 -4.47 -5.12
C GLU A 29 9.02 -3.51 -6.22
N ASN A 30 8.57 -2.32 -5.85
CA ASN A 30 8.24 -1.24 -6.76
C ASN A 30 8.83 0.09 -6.22
N PRO A 31 10.05 0.47 -6.64
CA PRO A 31 10.70 1.70 -6.19
C PRO A 31 10.07 2.98 -6.77
N LEU A 32 9.04 2.87 -7.62
CA LEU A 32 8.31 4.00 -8.19
C LEU A 32 7.13 4.46 -7.32
N VAL A 33 6.83 3.72 -6.24
CA VAL A 33 5.74 4.04 -5.31
C VAL A 33 6.28 4.39 -3.94
N ASN A 34 5.56 5.27 -3.25
CA ASN A 34 5.74 5.58 -1.85
C ASN A 34 4.65 4.89 -1.03
N THR A 35 5.02 4.41 0.15
CA THR A 35 4.07 3.76 1.04
C THR A 35 3.56 4.69 2.13
N GLU A 36 2.26 4.62 2.38
CA GLU A 36 1.62 5.33 3.49
C GLU A 36 0.94 4.30 4.41
N ILE A 37 1.40 4.19 5.66
CA ILE A 37 0.75 3.33 6.65
C ILE A 37 -0.48 4.07 7.20
N VAL A 38 -1.65 3.46 7.04
CA VAL A 38 -2.93 4.06 7.41
C VAL A 38 -3.67 3.15 8.38
N LEU A 39 -4.03 3.69 9.54
CA LEU A 39 -4.86 2.96 10.50
C LEU A 39 -6.28 2.75 9.95
N LYS A 40 -6.84 1.56 10.19
CA LYS A 40 -8.22 1.23 9.85
C LYS A 40 -9.19 2.29 10.40
N GLY A 41 -10.01 2.85 9.50
CA GLY A 41 -11.00 3.87 9.83
C GLY A 41 -10.51 5.32 9.72
N SER A 42 -9.22 5.54 9.40
CA SER A 42 -8.70 6.88 9.11
C SER A 42 -9.29 7.44 7.80
N PHE A 43 -9.56 8.74 7.80
CA PHE A 43 -9.96 9.47 6.60
C PHE A 43 -8.73 9.77 5.75
N VAL A 44 -8.83 9.44 4.46
CA VAL A 44 -7.78 9.69 3.47
C VAL A 44 -8.39 10.33 2.23
N THR A 45 -7.57 10.96 1.39
CA THR A 45 -8.02 11.55 0.13
C THR A 45 -8.48 10.47 -0.86
N ALA A 46 -9.51 10.76 -1.66
CA ALA A 46 -10.06 9.82 -2.65
C ALA A 46 -9.41 9.97 -4.04
N ASP A 47 -8.28 10.67 -4.14
CA ASP A 47 -7.50 10.78 -5.38
C ASP A 47 -6.82 9.44 -5.70
N PHE A 48 -6.65 9.15 -7.00
CA PHE A 48 -5.89 7.99 -7.47
C PHE A 48 -4.48 8.41 -7.87
N ARG A 49 -3.48 7.74 -7.30
CA ARG A 49 -2.06 8.06 -7.48
C ARG A 49 -1.24 6.81 -7.77
N CYS A 50 -0.63 6.78 -8.96
CA CYS A 50 0.24 5.66 -9.36
C CYS A 50 1.51 5.55 -8.51
N ASP A 51 1.91 6.63 -7.83
CA ASP A 51 3.10 6.74 -6.99
C ASP A 51 2.80 6.50 -5.51
N ARG A 52 1.59 6.02 -5.16
CA ARG A 52 1.19 5.79 -3.77
C ARG A 52 0.64 4.39 -3.58
N VAL A 53 1.02 3.76 -2.48
CA VAL A 53 0.36 2.56 -1.95
C VAL A 53 -0.02 2.79 -0.50
N ARG A 54 -1.31 2.67 -0.19
CA ARG A 54 -1.79 2.74 1.19
C ARG A 54 -1.77 1.36 1.84
N VAL A 55 -0.95 1.23 2.88
CA VAL A 55 -0.84 0.03 3.70
C VAL A 55 -1.81 0.16 4.88
N TRP A 56 -2.98 -0.46 4.75
CA TRP A 56 -4.00 -0.37 5.79
C TRP A 56 -3.76 -1.38 6.91
N VAL A 57 -3.56 -0.86 8.11
CA VAL A 57 -3.28 -1.66 9.30
C VAL A 57 -4.40 -1.62 10.32
N ASP A 58 -4.57 -2.69 11.08
CA ASP A 58 -5.44 -2.73 12.24
C ASP A 58 -4.80 -2.05 13.47
N LYS A 59 -5.49 -2.08 14.61
CA LYS A 59 -4.99 -1.52 15.88
C LYS A 59 -3.71 -2.19 16.40
N ASN A 60 -3.36 -3.37 15.91
CA ASN A 60 -2.15 -4.10 16.26
C ASN A 60 -1.00 -3.82 15.27
N GLY A 61 -1.21 -2.95 14.28
CA GLY A 61 -0.24 -2.67 13.23
C GLY A 61 -0.15 -3.77 12.18
N ILE A 62 -1.15 -4.65 12.08
CA ILE A 62 -1.19 -5.76 11.13
C ILE A 62 -1.99 -5.36 9.90
N VAL A 63 -1.45 -5.62 8.72
CA VAL A 63 -2.11 -5.36 7.43
C VAL A 63 -3.35 -6.22 7.32
N TYR A 64 -4.53 -5.59 7.22
CA TYR A 64 -5.80 -6.31 7.16
C TYR A 64 -6.44 -6.32 5.76
N THR A 65 -5.88 -5.55 4.82
CA THR A 65 -6.35 -5.49 3.43
C THR A 65 -5.17 -5.51 2.49
N THR A 66 -5.38 -6.03 1.28
CA THR A 66 -4.35 -6.09 0.25
C THR A 66 -3.88 -4.67 -0.12
N PRO A 67 -2.59 -4.33 0.07
CA PRO A 67 -2.05 -3.08 -0.42
C PRO A 67 -2.13 -3.04 -1.95
N VAL A 68 -2.63 -1.92 -2.47
CA VAL A 68 -2.78 -1.66 -3.91
C VAL A 68 -2.34 -0.24 -4.22
N ILE A 69 -1.84 -0.03 -5.44
CA ILE A 69 -1.55 1.31 -5.95
C ILE A 69 -2.84 2.13 -6.03
N GLY A 70 -2.80 3.36 -5.51
CA GLY A 70 -3.94 4.26 -5.47
C GLY A 70 -3.80 5.44 -4.52
#